data_AF-A0A954VZG4-F1
#
_entry.id   AF-A0A954VZG4-F1
#
_cell.length_a   1.000
_cell.length_b   1.000
_cell.length_c   1.000
_cell.angle_alpha   90.00
_cell.angle_beta   90.00
_cell.angle_gamma   90.00
#
_symmetry.space_group_name_H-M   'P 1'
#
loop_
_entity.id
_entity.type
_entity.pdbx_description
1 polymer ?
#
loop_
_entity_poly.entity_id
_entity_poly.type
_entity_poly.pdbx_seq_one_letter_code
_entity_poly.pdbx_strand_id
1 'polypeptide(L)'
;IAKPGLMQKMMGLLPGMGELKGMMDQVDAEKDMKRLFGIIDSMTPEERRNPKVIDQSRRQRIAKGAGVQHNEVNELIKQFDAMASIMKNMAGQGIGNRMKMVQELQRGGMLDGGGALAKQKKGTGKRLTPKERAKLKKERERELRRRKRGK
;
A
#
# COMPACT_ATOMS: atom_id res chain seq x y z
N ILE A 1 -21.39 20.09 0.50
CA ILE A 1 -21.51 19.43 -0.82
C ILE A 1 -20.64 20.21 -1.80
N ALA A 2 -19.46 19.67 -2.14
CA ALA A 2 -18.59 20.27 -3.16
C ALA A 2 -19.26 20.08 -4.53
N LYS A 3 -19.40 21.16 -5.30
CA LYS A 3 -20.03 21.14 -6.64
C LYS A 3 -19.05 20.47 -7.62
N PRO A 4 -19.41 19.32 -8.22
CA PRO A 4 -18.51 18.54 -9.09
C PRO A 4 -17.95 19.37 -10.25
N GLY A 5 -18.74 20.29 -10.81
CA GLY A 5 -18.34 21.12 -11.94
C GLY A 5 -17.25 22.17 -11.66
N LEU A 6 -16.98 22.51 -10.39
CA LEU A 6 -15.95 23.52 -10.08
C LEU A 6 -14.52 22.96 -10.23
N MET A 7 -14.33 21.68 -9.91
CA MET A 7 -13.06 20.97 -10.09
C MET A 7 -12.75 20.78 -11.58
N GLN A 8 -13.76 20.42 -12.38
CA GLN A 8 -13.63 20.24 -13.83
C GLN A 8 -13.29 21.56 -14.54
N LYS A 9 -13.82 22.69 -14.05
CA LYS A 9 -13.52 24.04 -14.57
C LYS A 9 -12.10 24.52 -14.21
N MET A 10 -11.58 24.14 -13.03
CA MET A 10 -10.22 24.45 -12.60
C MET A 10 -9.16 23.65 -13.39
N MET A 11 -9.44 22.37 -13.67
CA MET A 11 -8.56 21.53 -14.51
C MET A 11 -8.45 22.02 -15.96
N GLY A 12 -9.51 22.61 -16.51
CA GLY A 12 -9.52 23.12 -17.89
C GLY A 12 -8.65 24.36 -18.15
N LEU A 13 -8.11 25.00 -17.10
CA LEU A 13 -7.26 26.19 -17.19
C LEU A 13 -5.75 25.86 -17.08
N LEU A 14 -5.38 24.60 -16.85
CA LEU A 14 -3.99 24.17 -16.78
C LEU A 14 -3.46 23.79 -18.18
N PRO A 15 -2.45 24.51 -18.72
CA PRO A 15 -1.88 24.19 -20.02
C PRO A 15 -1.17 22.83 -19.98
N GLY A 16 -1.42 21.98 -21.00
CA GLY A 16 -0.82 20.64 -21.11
C GLY A 16 -1.71 19.46 -20.71
N MET A 17 -2.95 19.70 -20.24
CA MET A 17 -3.89 18.63 -19.84
C MET A 17 -4.98 18.29 -20.88
N GLY A 18 -4.88 18.79 -22.11
CA GLY A 18 -5.88 18.56 -23.17
C GLY A 18 -6.11 17.08 -23.52
N GLU A 19 -5.02 16.30 -23.64
CA GLU A 19 -5.10 14.84 -23.85
C GLU A 19 -5.46 14.08 -22.57
N LEU A 20 -5.00 14.55 -21.40
CA LEU A 20 -5.32 13.93 -20.11
C LEU A 20 -6.82 14.03 -19.78
N LYS A 21 -7.47 15.11 -20.22
CA LYS A 21 -8.91 15.34 -20.07
C LYS A 21 -9.74 14.25 -20.77
N GLY A 22 -9.32 13.79 -21.96
CA GLY A 22 -10.02 12.73 -22.69
C GLY A 22 -9.89 11.34 -22.04
N MET A 23 -8.76 11.07 -21.36
CA MET A 23 -8.60 9.88 -20.54
C MET A 23 -9.35 9.98 -19.21
N MET A 24 -9.40 11.16 -18.58
CA MET A 24 -10.12 11.39 -17.33
C MET A 24 -11.64 11.44 -17.50
N ASP A 25 -12.17 11.89 -18.63
CA ASP A 25 -13.62 11.82 -18.93
C ASP A 25 -14.12 10.36 -19.06
N GLN A 26 -13.22 9.38 -19.30
CA GLN A 26 -13.56 7.94 -19.27
C GLN A 26 -13.49 7.35 -17.85
N VAL A 27 -12.75 7.99 -16.94
CA VAL A 27 -12.73 7.60 -15.54
C VAL A 27 -13.90 8.30 -14.88
N ASP A 28 -14.96 7.55 -14.63
CA ASP A 28 -16.16 8.02 -13.94
C ASP A 28 -15.84 8.24 -12.45
N ALA A 29 -15.00 9.24 -12.17
CA ALA A 29 -14.46 9.55 -10.85
C ALA A 29 -15.59 9.79 -9.86
N GLU A 30 -16.76 10.24 -10.33
CA GLU A 30 -17.96 10.35 -9.50
C GLU A 30 -18.47 9.00 -9.01
N LYS A 31 -18.53 7.99 -9.88
CA LYS A 31 -18.94 6.63 -9.50
C LYS A 31 -17.92 5.98 -8.57
N ASP A 32 -16.63 6.15 -8.84
CA ASP A 32 -15.58 5.58 -8.00
C ASP A 32 -15.56 6.21 -6.60
N MET A 33 -15.73 7.53 -6.52
CA MET A 33 -15.88 8.23 -5.23
C MET A 33 -17.13 7.76 -4.48
N LYS A 34 -18.27 7.60 -5.16
CA LYS A 34 -19.50 7.07 -4.54
C LYS A 34 -19.31 5.65 -4.00
N ARG A 35 -18.63 4.76 -4.74
CA ARG A 35 -18.30 3.41 -4.26
C ARG A 35 -17.41 3.45 -3.03
N LEU A 36 -16.38 4.30 -3.05
CA LEU A 36 -15.47 4.47 -1.92
C LEU A 36 -16.20 4.94 -0.66
N PHE A 37 -17.06 5.95 -0.78
CA PHE A 37 -17.90 6.41 0.34
C PHE A 37 -18.83 5.29 0.82
N GLY A 38 -19.50 4.56 -0.08
CA GLY A 38 -20.37 3.44 0.29
C GLY A 38 -19.64 2.34 1.07
N ILE A 39 -18.40 2.02 0.69
CA ILE A 39 -17.55 1.05 1.41
C ILE A 39 -17.23 1.55 2.82
N ILE A 40 -16.77 2.81 2.95
CA ILE A 40 -16.40 3.39 4.24
C ILE A 40 -17.63 3.51 5.15
N ASP A 41 -18.77 3.91 4.60
CA ASP A 41 -20.02 4.06 5.33
C ASP A 41 -20.54 2.71 5.87
N SER A 42 -20.28 1.62 5.15
CA SER A 42 -20.60 0.25 5.57
C SER A 42 -19.68 -0.33 6.66
N MET A 43 -18.61 0.39 7.03
CA MET A 43 -17.73 0.01 8.14
C MET A 43 -18.24 0.53 9.48
N THR A 44 -17.98 -0.23 10.54
CA THR A 44 -18.16 0.22 11.92
C THR A 44 -17.08 1.22 12.34
N PRO A 45 -17.32 2.06 13.36
CA PRO A 45 -16.30 2.99 13.86
C PRO A 45 -15.00 2.32 14.32
N GLU A 46 -15.09 1.09 14.84
CA GLU A 46 -13.92 0.30 15.23
C GLU A 46 -13.06 -0.07 14.01
N GLU A 47 -13.69 -0.57 12.95
CA GLU A 47 -13.01 -0.97 11.71
C GLU A 47 -12.38 0.23 10.99
N ARG A 48 -13.03 1.40 11.02
CA ARG A 48 -12.46 2.64 10.45
C ARG A 48 -11.22 3.11 11.21
N ARG A 49 -11.24 3.02 12.54
CA ARG A 49 -10.09 3.39 13.39
C ARG A 49 -8.93 2.42 13.25
N ASN A 50 -9.24 1.14 13.07
CA ASN A 50 -8.23 0.09 12.96
C ASN A 50 -8.55 -0.91 11.84
N PRO A 51 -8.13 -0.63 10.59
CA PRO A 51 -8.40 -1.52 9.46
C PRO A 51 -7.81 -2.93 9.59
N LYS A 52 -6.88 -3.16 10.53
CA LYS A 52 -6.28 -4.49 10.77
C LYS A 52 -7.25 -5.49 11.40
N VAL A 53 -8.33 -5.03 12.01
CA VAL A 53 -9.38 -5.92 12.58
C VAL A 53 -10.29 -6.49 11.50
N ILE A 54 -10.19 -6.01 10.27
CA ILE A 54 -11.04 -6.40 9.15
C ILE A 54 -10.59 -7.77 8.60
N ASP A 55 -11.23 -8.83 9.10
CA ASP A 55 -11.06 -10.20 8.62
C ASP A 55 -11.88 -10.49 7.34
N GLN A 56 -11.94 -11.76 6.92
CA GLN A 56 -12.71 -12.14 5.74
C GLN A 56 -14.22 -11.97 5.93
N SER A 57 -14.74 -12.27 7.11
CA SER A 57 -16.18 -12.17 7.43
C SER A 57 -16.63 -10.71 7.40
N ARG A 58 -15.86 -9.81 8.02
CA ARG A 58 -16.12 -8.36 8.01
C ARG A 58 -16.05 -7.78 6.61
N ARG A 59 -15.07 -8.19 5.78
CA ARG A 59 -15.02 -7.78 4.37
C ARG A 59 -16.25 -8.22 3.59
N GLN A 60 -16.75 -9.43 3.80
CA GLN A 60 -17.99 -9.88 3.16
C GLN A 60 -19.20 -9.05 3.61
N ARG A 61 -19.30 -8.72 4.90
CA ARG A 61 -20.37 -7.85 5.42
C ARG A 61 -20.31 -6.45 4.81
N ILE A 62 -19.12 -5.83 4.79
CA ILE A 62 -18.89 -4.49 4.22
C ILE A 62 -19.23 -4.49 2.72
N ALA A 63 -18.77 -5.49 1.97
CA ALA A 63 -19.06 -5.61 0.54
C ALA A 63 -20.57 -5.72 0.26
N LYS A 64 -21.29 -6.54 1.04
CA LYS A 64 -22.76 -6.65 0.96
C LYS A 64 -23.46 -5.35 1.31
N GLY A 65 -23.02 -4.64 2.36
CA GLY A 65 -23.59 -3.36 2.78
C GLY A 65 -23.38 -2.24 1.75
N ALA A 66 -22.23 -2.25 1.07
CA ALA A 66 -21.86 -1.25 0.07
C ALA A 66 -22.32 -1.60 -1.35
N GLY A 67 -22.82 -2.82 -1.59
CA GLY A 67 -23.22 -3.28 -2.92
C GLY A 67 -22.03 -3.49 -3.88
N VAL A 68 -20.85 -3.80 -3.36
CA VAL A 68 -19.60 -3.97 -4.12
C VAL A 68 -19.06 -5.39 -4.01
N GLN A 69 -18.05 -5.72 -4.83
CA GLN A 69 -17.35 -6.99 -4.74
C GLN A 69 -16.40 -7.03 -3.53
N HIS A 70 -16.18 -8.24 -2.98
CA HIS A 70 -15.23 -8.45 -1.89
C HIS A 70 -13.81 -7.98 -2.22
N ASN A 71 -13.43 -8.06 -3.51
CA ASN A 71 -12.11 -7.65 -3.99
C ASN A 71 -11.89 -6.14 -3.87
N GLU A 72 -12.93 -5.33 -4.12
CA GLU A 72 -12.85 -3.86 -4.02
C GLU A 72 -12.54 -3.43 -2.59
N VAL A 73 -13.19 -4.06 -1.60
CA VAL A 73 -12.90 -3.82 -0.18
C VAL A 73 -11.47 -4.23 0.18
N ASN A 74 -10.98 -5.34 -0.36
CA ASN A 74 -9.62 -5.80 -0.12
C ASN A 74 -8.55 -4.88 -0.75
N GLU A 75 -8.82 -4.34 -1.93
CA GLU A 75 -7.95 -3.36 -2.58
C GLU A 75 -7.87 -2.06 -1.78
N LEU A 76 -9.01 -1.54 -1.31
CA LEU A 76 -9.04 -0.36 -0.47
C LEU A 76 -8.19 -0.53 0.80
N ILE A 77 -8.32 -1.67 1.48
CA ILE A 77 -7.54 -1.98 2.69
C ILE A 77 -6.04 -2.04 2.37
N LYS A 78 -5.65 -2.66 1.24
CA LYS A 78 -4.24 -2.72 0.82
C LYS A 78 -3.67 -1.34 0.50
N GLN A 79 -4.44 -0.51 -0.20
CA GLN A 79 -4.05 0.87 -0.53
C GLN A 79 -3.86 1.68 0.75
N PHE A 80 -4.78 1.55 1.71
CA PHE A 80 -4.66 2.17 3.03
C PHE A 80 -3.41 1.70 3.78
N ASP A 81 -3.16 0.39 3.87
CA ASP A 81 -1.99 -0.15 4.58
C ASP A 81 -0.67 0.35 3.99
N ALA A 82 -0.60 0.47 2.66
CA ALA A 82 0.55 0.99 1.96
C ALA A 82 0.79 2.48 2.30
N MET A 83 -0.26 3.30 2.26
CA MET A 83 -0.20 4.71 2.62
C MET A 83 0.10 4.92 4.10
N ALA A 84 -0.54 4.15 4.98
CA ALA A 84 -0.33 4.22 6.42
C ALA A 84 1.12 3.88 6.79
N SER A 85 1.75 2.92 6.11
CA SER A 85 3.17 2.60 6.29
C SER A 85 4.07 3.78 5.91
N ILE A 86 3.77 4.47 4.81
CA ILE A 86 4.51 5.67 4.39
C ILE A 86 4.32 6.79 5.41
N MET A 87 3.07 7.10 5.77
CA MET A 87 2.75 8.15 6.74
C MET A 87 3.42 7.88 8.09
N LYS A 88 3.45 6.63 8.55
CA LYS A 88 4.14 6.25 9.79
C LYS A 88 5.66 6.46 9.70
N ASN A 89 6.27 6.06 8.59
CA ASN A 89 7.71 6.26 8.36
C ASN A 89 8.06 7.75 8.25
N MET A 90 7.18 8.56 7.66
CA MET A 90 7.36 10.01 7.56
C MET A 90 7.10 10.73 8.89
N ALA A 91 6.12 10.29 9.69
CA ALA A 91 5.74 10.95 10.95
C ALA A 91 6.90 11.05 11.96
N GLY A 92 7.82 10.09 11.96
CA GLY A 92 9.02 10.10 12.81
C GLY A 92 10.23 10.83 12.23
N GLN A 93 10.15 11.36 11.00
CA GLN A 93 11.27 12.02 10.33
C GLN A 93 11.12 13.55 10.36
N GLY A 94 12.23 14.26 10.53
CA GLY A 94 12.29 15.72 10.46
C GLY A 94 11.94 16.25 9.07
N ILE A 95 11.50 17.52 9.00
CA ILE A 95 11.02 18.18 7.77
C ILE A 95 12.03 18.06 6.60
N GLY A 96 13.33 18.18 6.89
CA GLY A 96 14.37 18.04 5.87
C GLY A 96 14.44 16.64 5.21
N ASN A 97 14.19 15.58 5.98
CA ASN A 97 14.16 14.21 5.44
C ASN A 97 12.86 13.93 4.68
N ARG A 98 11.74 14.52 5.13
CA ARG A 98 10.47 14.46 4.38
C ARG A 98 10.59 15.15 3.02
N MET A 99 11.24 16.31 2.97
CA MET A 99 11.45 17.06 1.71
C MET A 99 12.30 16.26 0.72
N LYS A 100 13.38 15.61 1.19
CA LYS A 100 14.22 14.73 0.35
C LYS A 100 13.44 13.53 -0.17
N MET A 101 12.63 12.88 0.68
CA MET A 101 11.81 11.73 0.28
C MET A 101 10.74 12.13 -0.74
N VAL A 102 10.08 13.28 -0.58
CA VAL A 102 9.11 13.80 -1.55
C VAL A 102 9.80 14.14 -2.87
N GLN A 103 10.98 14.76 -2.83
CA GLN A 103 11.76 15.10 -4.01
C GLN A 103 12.24 13.84 -4.76
N GLU A 104 12.59 12.78 -4.04
CA GLU A 104 12.97 11.48 -4.61
C GLU A 104 11.74 10.74 -5.19
N LEU A 105 10.59 10.81 -4.52
CA LEU A 105 9.33 10.26 -5.04
C LEU A 105 8.89 10.96 -6.34
N GLN A 106 9.08 12.28 -6.40
CA GLN A 106 8.74 13.12 -7.55
C GLN A 106 9.73 12.91 -8.71
N ARG A 107 11.01 12.66 -8.40
CA ARG A 107 12.05 12.39 -9.40
C ARG A 107 12.05 10.93 -9.90
N GLY A 108 11.48 10.01 -9.12
CA GLY A 108 11.36 8.58 -9.42
C GLY A 108 10.08 8.18 -10.15
N GLY A 109 9.19 9.11 -10.51
CA GLY A 109 7.99 8.80 -11.31
C GLY A 109 6.91 7.97 -10.60
N MET A 110 6.97 7.80 -9.28
CA MET A 110 6.03 6.97 -8.52
C MET A 110 4.67 7.64 -8.23
N LEU A 111 4.41 8.83 -8.81
CA LEU A 111 3.12 9.53 -8.70
C LEU A 111 2.21 9.31 -9.91
N ASP A 112 2.67 8.60 -10.94
CA ASP A 112 1.82 8.23 -12.07
C ASP A 112 1.08 6.92 -11.78
N GLY A 113 -0.15 7.06 -11.25
CA GLY A 113 -1.35 6.23 -11.45
C GLY A 113 -1.36 4.70 -11.29
N GLY A 114 -0.25 3.98 -11.45
CA GLY A 114 -0.19 2.51 -11.49
C GLY A 114 0.98 1.89 -10.73
N GLY A 115 1.78 2.71 -10.05
CA GLY A 115 2.94 2.26 -9.26
C GLY A 115 2.52 1.57 -7.97
N ALA A 116 2.19 0.28 -8.05
CA ALA A 116 2.12 -0.58 -6.88
C ALA A 116 3.33 -0.32 -5.99
N LEU A 117 3.09 -0.02 -4.71
CA LEU A 117 4.07 -0.21 -3.64
C LEU A 117 4.32 -1.71 -3.53
N ALA A 118 5.03 -2.24 -4.52
CA ALA A 118 5.61 -3.56 -4.49
C ALA A 118 6.57 -3.53 -3.31
N LYS A 119 6.14 -4.12 -2.19
CA LYS A 119 7.04 -4.53 -1.11
C LYS A 119 8.28 -5.08 -1.80
N GLN A 120 9.42 -4.41 -1.63
CA GLN A 120 10.69 -4.89 -2.13
C GLN A 120 10.79 -6.37 -1.73
N LYS A 121 10.68 -7.28 -2.72
CA LYS A 121 10.87 -8.71 -2.48
C LYS A 121 12.32 -8.84 -2.06
N LYS A 122 12.57 -8.85 -0.75
CA LYS A 122 13.85 -9.30 -0.21
C LYS A 122 14.00 -10.74 -0.71
N GLY A 123 14.96 -10.96 -1.61
CA GLY A 123 15.24 -12.29 -2.12
C GLY A 123 15.44 -13.22 -0.94
N THR A 124 14.68 -14.31 -0.88
CA THR A 124 15.06 -15.45 -0.07
C THR A 124 16.47 -15.81 -0.56
N GLY A 125 17.50 -15.59 0.27
CA GLY A 125 18.91 -15.62 -0.18
C GLY A 125 19.30 -16.91 -0.93
N LYS A 126 20.54 -16.96 -1.41
CA LYS A 126 21.07 -18.10 -2.21
C LYS A 126 20.59 -19.45 -1.65
N ARG A 127 19.85 -20.22 -2.45
CA ARG A 127 19.41 -21.58 -2.06
C ARG A 127 20.65 -22.44 -1.89
N LEU A 128 21.03 -22.70 -0.64
CA LEU A 128 22.14 -23.59 -0.30
C LEU A 128 21.86 -24.99 -0.84
N THR A 129 22.84 -25.53 -1.57
CA THR A 129 22.84 -26.91 -2.05
C THR A 129 22.87 -27.89 -0.87
N PRO A 130 22.44 -29.16 -1.05
CA PRO A 130 22.47 -30.15 0.03
C PRO A 130 23.86 -30.31 0.68
N LYS A 131 24.94 -30.20 -0.11
CA LYS A 131 26.33 -30.26 0.37
C LYS A 131 26.69 -29.07 1.26
N GLU A 132 26.32 -27.85 0.87
CA GLU A 132 26.58 -26.64 1.65
C GLU A 132 25.80 -26.65 2.98
N ARG A 133 24.56 -27.14 3.00
CA ARG A 133 23.76 -27.30 4.23
C ARG A 133 24.39 -28.29 5.21
N ALA A 134 24.88 -29.42 4.71
CA ALA A 134 25.53 -30.43 5.53
C ALA A 134 26.83 -29.91 6.16
N LYS A 135 27.62 -29.15 5.39
CA LYS A 135 28.86 -28.52 5.89
C LYS A 135 28.57 -27.50 7.00
N LEU A 136 27.58 -26.63 6.79
CA LEU A 136 27.15 -25.63 7.78
C LEU A 136 26.64 -26.28 9.08
N LYS A 137 25.87 -27.37 8.97
CA LYS A 137 25.37 -28.14 10.12
C LYS A 137 26.54 -28.74 10.91
N LYS A 138 27.53 -29.30 10.22
CA LYS A 138 28.72 -29.92 10.82
C LYS A 138 29.62 -28.88 11.49
N GLU A 139 29.79 -27.70 10.90
CA GLU A 139 30.52 -26.57 11.50
C GLU A 139 29.82 -26.07 12.77
N ARG A 140 28.50 -25.84 12.70
CA ARG A 140 27.69 -25.41 13.85
C ARG A 140 27.76 -26.42 15.00
N GLU A 141 27.70 -27.71 14.69
CA GLU A 141 27.80 -28.76 15.70
C GLU A 141 29.19 -28.82 16.35
N ARG A 142 30.26 -28.67 15.55
CA ARG A 142 31.65 -28.58 16.05
C ARG A 142 31.85 -27.36 16.94
N GLU A 143 31.29 -26.23 16.55
CA GLU A 143 31.37 -24.97 17.30
C GLU A 143 30.61 -25.08 18.64
N LEU A 144 29.40 -25.64 18.62
CA LEU A 144 28.63 -25.92 19.85
C LEU A 144 29.36 -26.88 20.78
N ARG A 145 30.00 -27.92 20.25
CA ARG A 145 30.82 -28.86 21.03
C ARG A 145 32.06 -28.18 21.61
N ARG A 146 32.74 -27.31 20.86
CA ARG A 146 33.86 -26.49 21.37
C ARG A 146 33.39 -25.58 22.50
N ARG A 147 32.28 -24.89 22.31
CA ARG A 147 31.70 -23.95 23.27
C ARG A 147 31.20 -24.64 24.55
N LYS A 148 30.78 -25.90 24.47
CA LYS A 148 30.45 -26.75 25.63
C LYS A 148 31.67 -27.34 26.36
N ARG A 149 32.84 -27.41 25.71
CA ARG A 149 34.10 -27.88 26.31
C ARG A 149 34.90 -26.77 26.98
N GLY A 150 34.60 -25.51 26.66
CA GLY A 150 35.24 -24.32 27.26
C GLY A 150 34.40 -23.62 28.34
N LYS A 151 33.30 -24.24 28.78
CA LYS A 151 32.54 -23.91 29.99
C LYS A 151 32.66 -25.08 30.94
#